data_AF-A0A923WG27-F1
#
_entry.id   AF-A0A923WG27-F1
#
_cell.length_a   1.000
_cell.length_b   1.000
_cell.length_c   1.000
_cell.angle_alpha   90.00
_cell.angle_beta   90.00
_cell.angle_gamma   90.00
#
_symmetry.space_group_name_H-M   'P 1'
#
loop_
_entity.id
_entity.type
_entity.pdbx_description
1 polymer ?
#
loop_
_entity_poly.entity_id
_entity_poly.type
_entity_poly.pdbx_seq_one_letter_code
_entity_poly.pdbx_strand_id
1 'polypeptide(L)'
;MLKIGELWSFVWSKKGVRWVWIALCRRTRQVVAYFIGDRSGASCRAFWERISASYKRGFTVSDYWKTYRQVIQTRRHFSAGKKSGETNHVDRWNNTLRQRIGRFVRKTLSFSKSGEMHELCLKLFLFNYNKTLAR
;
A
#
# COMPACT_ATOMS: atom_id res chain seq x y z
N MET A 1 7.12 -13.28 -5.12
CA MET A 1 7.62 -11.89 -5.10
C MET A 1 6.52 -10.95 -4.63
N LEU A 2 6.85 -10.03 -3.72
CA LEU A 2 5.98 -8.93 -3.31
C LEU A 2 6.29 -7.65 -4.09
N LYS A 3 5.25 -6.87 -4.36
CA LYS A 3 5.32 -5.49 -4.83
C LYS A 3 4.81 -4.61 -3.71
N ILE A 4 5.66 -3.75 -3.19
CA ILE A 4 5.32 -2.80 -2.13
C ILE A 4 5.08 -1.45 -2.77
N GLY A 5 4.08 -0.76 -2.27
CA GLY A 5 3.98 0.66 -2.52
C GLY A 5 2.97 1.31 -1.60
N GLU A 6 2.77 2.58 -1.88
CA GLU A 6 1.97 3.44 -1.04
C GLU A 6 1.04 4.33 -1.87
N LEU A 7 -0.03 4.77 -1.23
CA LEU A 7 -0.81 5.92 -1.67
C LEU A 7 -1.10 6.82 -0.48
N TRP A 8 -1.48 8.05 -0.78
CA TRP A 8 -1.86 9.01 0.23
C TRP A 8 -3.29 9.52 -0.02
N SER A 9 -3.95 9.85 1.07
CA SER A 9 -5.33 10.36 1.18
C SER A 9 -5.40 11.38 2.33
N PHE A 10 -6.61 11.84 2.66
CA PHE A 10 -6.82 12.81 3.74
C PHE A 10 -7.99 12.40 4.63
N VAL A 11 -7.89 12.76 5.91
CA VAL A 11 -8.94 12.64 6.92
C VAL A 11 -9.14 14.00 7.60
N TRP A 12 -10.39 14.45 7.71
CA TRP A 12 -10.85 15.75 8.25
C TRP A 12 -10.40 16.98 7.47
N SER A 13 -9.10 17.14 7.27
CA SER A 13 -8.53 18.35 6.69
C SER A 13 -7.30 18.04 5.84
N LYS A 14 -6.82 19.10 5.17
CA LYS A 14 -5.60 19.11 4.36
C LYS A 14 -4.34 18.74 5.18
N LYS A 15 -4.37 18.96 6.50
CA LYS A 15 -3.28 18.61 7.44
C LYS A 15 -3.36 17.13 7.87
N GLY A 16 -4.53 16.50 7.78
CA GLY A 16 -4.75 15.10 8.13
C GLY A 16 -4.36 14.13 7.03
N VAL A 17 -3.14 14.23 6.50
CA VAL A 17 -2.62 13.30 5.48
C VAL A 17 -2.52 11.90 6.08
N ARG A 18 -3.02 10.90 5.35
CA ARG A 18 -2.89 9.49 5.69
C ARG A 18 -2.19 8.74 4.56
N TRP A 19 -1.20 7.95 4.92
CA TRP A 19 -0.49 7.06 4.01
C TRP A 19 -1.01 5.64 4.18
N VAL A 20 -1.45 5.04 3.08
CA VAL A 20 -1.80 3.63 3.00
C VAL A 20 -0.65 2.90 2.34
N TRP A 21 -0.01 2.02 3.09
CA TRP A 21 1.04 1.13 2.65
C TRP A 21 0.42 -0.22 2.30
N ILE A 22 0.83 -0.83 1.19
CA ILE A 22 0.37 -2.16 0.80
C ILE A 22 1.50 -3.07 0.33
N ALA A 23 1.36 -4.36 0.63
CA ALA A 23 2.17 -5.43 0.06
C ALA A 23 1.29 -6.28 -0.85
N LEU A 24 1.60 -6.31 -2.14
CA LEU A 24 0.85 -7.03 -3.15
C LEU A 24 1.64 -8.24 -3.65
N CYS A 25 1.04 -9.43 -3.62
CA CYS A 25 1.65 -10.63 -4.20
C CYS A 25 1.60 -10.57 -5.72
N ARG A 26 2.77 -10.57 -6.40
CA ARG A 26 2.82 -10.48 -7.88
C ARG A 26 2.02 -11.60 -8.56
N ARG A 27 2.12 -12.83 -8.03
CA ARG A 27 1.51 -14.03 -8.61
C ARG A 27 -0.01 -14.04 -8.49
N THR A 28 -0.53 -13.80 -7.28
CA THR A 28 -1.99 -13.90 -7.01
C THR A 28 -2.73 -12.58 -7.14
N ARG A 29 -1.99 -11.47 -7.35
CA ARG A 29 -2.51 -10.10 -7.35
C ARG A 29 -3.10 -9.62 -6.02
N GLN A 30 -3.21 -10.50 -5.02
CA GLN A 30 -3.80 -10.19 -3.72
C GLN A 30 -2.92 -9.24 -2.90
N VAL A 31 -3.57 -8.39 -2.11
CA VAL A 31 -2.91 -7.61 -1.06
C VAL A 31 -2.78 -8.49 0.18
N VAL A 32 -1.55 -8.75 0.61
CA VAL A 32 -1.25 -9.70 1.69
C VAL A 32 -0.97 -9.00 3.03
N ALA A 33 -0.66 -7.70 2.99
CA ALA A 33 -0.55 -6.85 4.16
C ALA A 33 -0.85 -5.39 3.78
N TYR A 34 -1.33 -4.62 4.74
CA TYR A 34 -1.49 -3.17 4.62
C TYR A 34 -1.21 -2.49 5.95
N PHE A 35 -0.98 -1.18 5.91
CA PHE A 35 -0.86 -0.33 7.09
C PHE A 35 -1.34 1.09 6.77
N ILE A 36 -2.03 1.74 7.72
CA ILE A 36 -2.35 3.15 7.64
C ILE A 36 -1.49 3.89 8.65
N GLY A 37 -0.76 4.91 8.20
CA GLY A 37 0.10 5.71 9.05
C GLY A 37 0.58 6.97 8.34
N ASP A 38 1.84 7.29 8.55
CA ASP A 38 2.55 8.38 7.87
C ASP A 38 3.62 7.82 6.91
N ARG A 39 4.47 8.70 6.37
CA ARG A 39 5.59 8.32 5.48
C ARG A 39 6.92 8.09 6.20
N SER A 40 6.90 7.88 7.52
CA SER A 40 8.10 7.72 8.35
C SER A 40 8.69 6.32 8.29
N GLY A 41 9.94 6.18 8.78
CA GLY A 41 10.58 4.88 8.99
C GLY A 41 9.89 4.02 10.04
N ALA A 42 9.25 4.62 11.06
CA ALA A 42 8.49 3.89 12.06
C ALA A 42 7.25 3.23 11.44
N SER A 43 6.50 3.98 10.62
CA SER A 43 5.37 3.43 9.87
C SER A 43 5.80 2.34 8.90
N CYS A 44 6.94 2.50 8.22
CA CYS A 44 7.49 1.50 7.33
C CYS A 44 7.86 0.20 8.08
N ARG A 45 8.47 0.30 9.28
CA ARG A 45 8.74 -0.87 10.15
C ARG A 45 7.46 -1.57 10.58
N ALA A 46 6.49 -0.83 11.11
CA ALA A 46 5.21 -1.38 11.54
C ALA A 46 4.44 -2.04 10.40
N PHE A 47 4.57 -1.52 9.18
CA PHE A 47 4.05 -2.14 7.97
C PHE A 47 4.79 -3.43 7.63
N TRP A 48 6.14 -3.41 7.62
CA TRP A 48 6.95 -4.58 7.32
C TRP A 48 6.69 -5.72 8.31
N GLU A 49 6.53 -5.41 9.59
CA GLU A 49 6.21 -6.39 10.65
C GLU A 49 4.92 -7.17 10.36
N ARG A 50 3.89 -6.52 9.78
CA ARG A 50 2.62 -7.16 9.40
C ARG A 50 2.76 -8.17 8.24
N ILE A 51 3.84 -8.14 7.48
CA ILE A 51 4.07 -9.11 6.40
C ILE A 51 4.52 -10.45 7.01
N SER A 52 3.88 -11.54 6.61
CA SER A 52 4.22 -12.88 7.11
C SER A 52 5.69 -13.25 6.81
N ALA A 53 6.27 -14.06 7.69
CA ALA A 53 7.65 -14.55 7.51
C ALA A 53 7.84 -15.29 6.18
N SER A 54 6.82 -16.02 5.71
CA SER A 54 6.86 -16.73 4.42
C SER A 54 7.05 -15.78 3.24
N TYR A 55 6.39 -14.63 3.24
CA TYR A 55 6.58 -13.60 2.20
C TYR A 55 7.91 -12.85 2.36
N LYS A 56 8.35 -12.56 3.59
CA LYS A 56 9.63 -11.88 3.87
C LYS A 56 10.85 -12.65 3.36
N ARG A 57 10.76 -13.98 3.28
CA ARG A 57 11.81 -14.82 2.68
C ARG A 57 11.89 -14.69 1.16
N GLY A 58 10.84 -14.23 0.50
CA GLY A 58 10.80 -14.07 -0.95
C GLY A 58 11.41 -12.75 -1.44
N PHE A 59 11.46 -12.59 -2.77
CA PHE A 59 11.83 -11.33 -3.39
C PHE A 59 10.77 -10.24 -3.15
N THR A 60 11.23 -9.00 -2.98
CA THR A 60 10.38 -7.84 -2.75
C THR A 60 10.84 -6.68 -3.63
N VAL A 61 9.91 -5.99 -4.27
CA VAL A 61 10.19 -4.81 -5.09
C VAL A 61 9.42 -3.61 -4.57
N SER A 62 10.07 -2.46 -4.41
CA SER A 62 9.43 -1.16 -4.15
C SER A 62 10.00 -0.10 -5.09
N ASP A 63 9.50 1.13 -4.99
CA ASP A 63 10.18 2.27 -5.59
C ASP A 63 11.48 2.62 -4.82
N TYR A 64 12.19 3.65 -5.29
CA TYR A 64 13.45 4.13 -4.71
C TYR A 64 13.28 4.96 -3.42
N TRP A 65 12.17 4.83 -2.69
CA TRP A 65 12.01 5.56 -1.44
C TRP A 65 13.04 5.09 -0.39
N LYS A 66 13.89 6.02 0.07
CA LYS A 66 15.05 5.76 0.96
C LYS A 66 14.71 4.93 2.21
N THR A 67 13.49 5.09 2.71
CA THR A 67 13.03 4.43 3.94
C THR A 67 12.87 2.93 3.77
N TYR A 68 12.49 2.45 2.58
CA TYR A 68 12.42 1.01 2.30
C TYR A 68 13.78 0.35 2.45
N ARG A 69 14.85 0.99 1.94
CA ARG A 69 16.21 0.46 2.05
C ARG A 69 16.70 0.38 3.51
N GLN A 70 16.25 1.30 4.36
CA GLN A 70 16.63 1.32 5.78
C GLN A 70 15.93 0.23 6.59
N VAL A 71 14.66 -0.05 6.27
CA VAL A 71 13.81 -0.99 7.02
C VAL A 71 13.89 -2.41 6.46
N ILE A 72 13.87 -2.55 5.14
CA ILE A 72 13.84 -3.82 4.43
C ILE A 72 15.29 -4.21 4.11
N GLN A 73 16.02 -4.65 5.12
CA GLN A 73 17.44 -5.00 5.04
C GLN A 73 17.70 -6.42 4.49
N THR A 74 16.86 -6.87 3.56
CA THR A 74 17.03 -8.18 2.93
C THR A 74 17.76 -8.03 1.61
N ARG A 75 18.76 -8.90 1.36
CA ARG A 75 19.46 -9.01 0.07
C ARG A 75 18.52 -9.32 -1.12
N ARG A 76 17.27 -9.68 -0.84
CA ARG A 76 16.22 -10.00 -1.82
C ARG A 76 15.27 -8.82 -2.08
N HIS A 77 15.54 -7.64 -1.51
CA HIS A 77 14.81 -6.42 -1.82
C HIS A 77 15.47 -5.64 -2.96
N PHE A 78 14.67 -5.25 -3.94
CA PHE A 78 15.10 -4.43 -5.07
C PHE A 78 14.26 -3.16 -5.14
N SER A 79 14.93 -2.03 -5.32
CA SER A 79 14.25 -0.79 -5.67
C SER A 79 14.21 -0.69 -7.19
N ALA A 80 13.02 -0.49 -7.75
CA ALA A 80 12.79 -0.43 -9.18
C ALA A 80 12.34 0.98 -9.58
N GLY A 81 12.92 1.49 -10.67
CA GLY A 81 12.54 2.80 -11.21
C GLY A 81 11.17 2.77 -11.87
N LYS A 82 10.53 3.94 -11.96
CA LYS A 82 9.22 4.09 -12.61
C LYS A 82 9.18 3.52 -14.03
N LYS A 83 10.30 3.57 -14.77
CA LYS A 83 10.41 3.05 -16.14
C LYS A 83 10.54 1.53 -16.25
N SER A 84 10.76 0.82 -15.14
CA SER A 84 10.92 -0.65 -15.14
C SER A 84 9.60 -1.41 -15.32
N GLY A 85 8.46 -0.76 -15.10
CA GLY A 85 7.15 -1.40 -15.09
C GLY A 85 6.90 -2.33 -13.89
N GLU A 86 7.87 -2.50 -12.98
CA GLU A 86 7.73 -3.42 -11.86
C GLU A 86 6.72 -2.94 -10.81
N THR A 87 6.36 -1.65 -10.77
CA THR A 87 5.32 -1.11 -9.86
C THR A 87 3.93 -1.03 -10.49
N ASN A 88 3.78 -1.29 -11.80
CA ASN A 88 2.53 -1.11 -12.57
C ASN A 88 1.30 -1.73 -11.90
N HIS A 89 1.52 -2.87 -11.26
CA HIS A 89 0.51 -3.63 -10.56
C HIS A 89 -0.01 -2.98 -9.28
N VAL A 90 0.87 -2.31 -8.53
CA VAL A 90 0.51 -1.51 -7.35
C VAL A 90 -0.12 -0.20 -7.82
N ASP A 91 0.41 0.41 -8.88
CA ASP A 91 -0.15 1.63 -9.48
C ASP A 91 -1.59 1.41 -9.97
N ARG A 92 -1.85 0.28 -10.65
CA ARG A 92 -3.21 -0.13 -11.04
C ARG A 92 -4.11 -0.32 -9.83
N TRP A 93 -3.62 -0.98 -8.78
CA TRP A 93 -4.40 -1.18 -7.55
C TRP A 93 -4.78 0.15 -6.89
N ASN A 94 -3.81 1.07 -6.78
CA ASN A 94 -4.02 2.44 -6.28
C ASN A 94 -5.09 3.17 -7.10
N ASN A 95 -5.05 3.03 -8.42
CA ASN A 95 -6.06 3.62 -9.30
C ASN A 95 -7.45 3.00 -9.08
N THR A 96 -7.55 1.68 -8.97
CA THR A 96 -8.82 0.98 -8.70
C THR A 96 -9.43 1.41 -7.37
N LEU A 97 -8.62 1.57 -6.31
CA LEU A 97 -9.09 2.07 -5.02
C LEU A 97 -9.69 3.47 -5.15
N ARG A 98 -8.99 4.37 -5.84
CA ARG A 98 -9.45 5.75 -6.06
C ARG A 98 -10.74 5.84 -6.86
N GLN A 99 -10.87 5.02 -7.90
CA GLN A 99 -12.08 4.99 -8.72
C GLN A 99 -13.30 4.47 -7.96
N ARG A 100 -13.10 3.53 -7.03
CA ARG A 100 -14.21 2.88 -6.30
C ARG A 100 -14.56 3.55 -4.98
N ILE A 101 -13.59 4.23 -4.35
CA ILE A 101 -13.78 4.83 -3.03
C ILE A 101 -13.31 6.28 -3.04
N GLY A 102 -14.28 7.18 -3.09
CA GLY A 102 -14.08 8.64 -3.04
C GLY A 102 -13.27 9.12 -1.82
N ARG A 103 -13.19 8.34 -0.74
CA ARG A 103 -12.38 8.69 0.45
C ARG A 103 -10.87 8.66 0.21
N PHE A 104 -10.39 8.02 -0.86
CA PHE A 104 -8.96 7.84 -1.17
C PHE A 104 -8.48 8.63 -2.40
N VAL A 105 -9.34 9.47 -2.97
CA VAL A 105 -9.04 10.30 -4.14
C VAL A 105 -8.15 11.49 -3.79
N ARG A 106 -7.81 12.29 -4.81
CA ARG A 106 -7.05 13.52 -4.62
C ARG A 106 -7.87 14.53 -3.81
N LYS A 107 -7.14 15.32 -3.03
CA LYS A 107 -7.61 16.39 -2.14
C LYS A 107 -8.72 17.28 -2.69
N THR A 108 -8.62 17.66 -3.95
CA THR A 108 -9.52 18.61 -4.61
C THR A 108 -10.88 18.01 -4.95
N LEU A 109 -11.01 16.68 -4.88
CA LEU A 109 -12.22 15.97 -5.23
C LEU A 109 -13.00 15.53 -3.98
N SER A 110 -12.37 14.79 -3.07
CA SER A 110 -13.01 14.31 -1.84
C SER A 110 -11.98 13.81 -0.82
N PHE A 111 -12.43 13.60 0.42
CA PHE A 111 -11.64 13.07 1.54
C PHE A 111 -12.54 12.50 2.65
N SER A 112 -11.99 11.69 3.55
CA SER A 112 -12.77 11.13 4.65
C SER A 112 -13.01 12.15 5.76
N LYS A 113 -14.21 12.16 6.35
CA LYS A 113 -14.52 12.94 7.56
C LYS A 113 -14.37 12.16 8.86
N SER A 114 -13.99 10.88 8.81
CA SER A 114 -13.75 10.06 10.00
C SER A 114 -12.57 9.13 9.73
N GLY A 115 -11.68 9.01 10.72
CA GLY A 115 -10.53 8.10 10.66
C GLY A 115 -10.96 6.64 10.69
N GLU A 116 -11.91 6.31 11.56
CA GLU A 116 -12.49 4.98 11.66
C GLU A 116 -13.14 4.54 10.34
N MET A 117 -14.01 5.38 9.77
CA MET A 117 -14.63 5.08 8.48
C MET A 117 -13.61 5.00 7.34
N HIS A 118 -12.51 5.75 7.43
CA HIS A 118 -11.42 5.65 6.46
C HIS A 118 -10.80 4.25 6.49
N GLU A 119 -10.48 3.75 7.69
CA GLU A 119 -9.91 2.42 7.87
C GLU A 119 -10.89 1.29 7.54
N LEU A 120 -12.14 1.38 8.00
CA LEU A 120 -13.17 0.37 7.72
C LEU A 120 -13.46 0.24 6.22
N CYS A 121 -13.57 1.37 5.49
CA CYS A 121 -13.75 1.33 4.05
C CYS A 121 -12.55 0.69 3.33
N LEU A 122 -11.32 0.93 3.79
CA LEU A 122 -10.15 0.24 3.24
C LEU A 122 -10.19 -1.26 3.52
N LYS A 123 -10.48 -1.67 4.76
CA LYS A 123 -10.58 -3.08 5.16
C LYS A 123 -11.60 -3.83 4.30
N LEU A 124 -12.79 -3.26 4.15
CA LEU A 124 -13.86 -3.84 3.34
C LEU A 124 -13.45 -3.94 1.87
N PHE A 125 -12.80 -2.91 1.34
CA PHE A 125 -12.27 -2.92 -0.03
C PHE A 125 -11.25 -4.03 -0.25
N LEU A 126 -10.28 -4.15 0.66
CA LEU A 126 -9.22 -5.16 0.58
C LEU A 126 -9.79 -6.58 0.63
N PHE A 127 -10.74 -6.81 1.54
CA PHE A 127 -11.43 -8.09 1.65
C PHE A 127 -12.14 -8.44 0.34
N ASN A 128 -12.97 -7.54 -0.19
CA ASN A 128 -13.69 -7.78 -1.43
C ASN A 128 -12.74 -7.94 -2.63
N TYR A 129 -11.74 -7.06 -2.75
CA TYR A 129 -10.71 -7.12 -3.80
C TYR A 129 -10.03 -8.48 -3.82
N ASN A 130 -9.53 -8.96 -2.69
CA ASN A 130 -8.87 -10.26 -2.60
C ASN A 130 -9.83 -11.43 -2.86
N LYS A 131 -11.08 -11.34 -2.40
CA LYS A 131 -12.12 -12.35 -2.66
C LYS A 131 -12.42 -12.47 -4.17
N THR A 132 -12.45 -11.35 -4.90
CA THR A 132 -12.68 -11.38 -6.36
C THR A 132 -11.54 -12.03 -7.15
N LEU A 133 -10.33 -12.07 -6.60
CA LEU A 133 -9.15 -12.68 -7.23
C LEU A 133 -8.97 -14.17 -6.90
N ALA A 134 -9.72 -14.69 -5.93
CA ALA A 134 -9.66 -16.09 -5.51
C ALA A 134 -10.69 -16.98 -6.23
N ARG A 135 -11.40 -16.42 -7.21
CA ARG A 135 -12.32 -17.12 -8.12
C ARG A 135 -11.53 -17.58 -9.34
#